data_AF-N6VP42-F1
#
_entry.id   AF-N6VP42-F1
#
_cell.length_a   1.000
_cell.length_b   1.000
_cell.length_c   1.000
_cell.angle_alpha   90.00
_cell.angle_beta   90.00
_cell.angle_gamma   90.00
#
_symmetry.space_group_name_H-M   'P 1'
#
loop_
_entity.id
_entity.type
_entity.pdbx_description
1 polymer ?
#
loop_
_entity_poly.entity_id
_entity_poly.type
_entity_poly.pdbx_seq_one_letter_code
_entity_poly.pdbx_strand_id
1 'polypeptide(L)'
;MEEIEKIINEKVKLSILARFKSLEKYENKLLKDLAEFEMYSAEDLYQRYLISYNKKPNINITLKDDDIVEILENIVKKESEVIKKAEFIVRQGLIHSLLEDKKYLYFLKNKD
;
A
#
# COMPACT_ATOMS: atom_id res chain seq x y z
N MET A 1 -12.08 10.08 -3.75
CA MET A 1 -11.66 10.47 -2.39
C MET A 1 -11.70 9.28 -1.45
N GLU A 2 -12.87 8.72 -1.12
CA GLU A 2 -12.99 7.59 -0.19
C GLU A 2 -12.13 6.37 -0.59
N GLU A 3 -12.06 6.04 -1.88
CA GLU A 3 -11.22 4.92 -2.36
C GLU A 3 -9.72 5.15 -2.16
N ILE A 4 -9.24 6.40 -2.20
CA ILE A 4 -7.83 6.72 -1.94
C ILE A 4 -7.55 6.60 -0.44
N GLU A 5 -8.49 7.03 0.40
CA GLU A 5 -8.39 6.81 1.86
C GLU A 5 -8.32 5.32 2.19
N LYS A 6 -9.12 4.49 1.52
CA LYS A 6 -9.07 3.02 1.67
C LYS A 6 -7.71 2.45 1.26
N ILE A 7 -7.14 2.90 0.14
CA ILE A 7 -5.79 2.48 -0.29
C ILE A 7 -4.75 2.85 0.77
N ILE A 8 -4.74 4.10 1.26
CA ILE A 8 -3.78 4.53 2.29
C ILE A 8 -3.91 3.65 3.54
N ASN A 9 -5.13 3.39 4.01
CA ASN A 9 -5.35 2.53 5.18
C ASN A 9 -4.83 1.10 4.97
N GLU A 10 -5.07 0.52 3.79
CA GLU A 10 -4.59 -0.83 3.47
C GLU A 10 -3.07 -0.90 3.37
N LYS A 11 -2.42 0.14 2.83
CA LYS A 11 -0.96 0.22 2.77
C LYS A 11 -0.32 0.30 4.15
N VAL A 12 -0.84 1.14 5.04
CA VAL A 12 -0.34 1.20 6.42
C VAL A 12 -0.57 -0.15 7.13
N LYS A 13 -1.74 -0.77 6.93
CA LYS A 13 -2.02 -2.12 7.46
C LYS A 13 -1.01 -3.15 6.95
N LEU A 14 -0.78 -3.20 5.63
CA LEU A 14 0.16 -4.11 5.00
C LEU A 14 1.57 -3.90 5.51
N SER A 15 2.00 -2.64 5.64
CA SER A 15 3.32 -2.29 6.18
C SER A 15 3.55 -2.89 7.56
N ILE A 16 2.59 -2.70 8.48
CA ILE A 16 2.68 -3.22 9.85
C ILE A 16 2.73 -4.75 9.85
N LEU A 17 1.82 -5.41 9.11
CA LEU A 17 1.76 -6.87 9.05
C LEU A 17 3.02 -7.48 8.40
N ALA A 18 3.49 -6.90 7.30
CA ALA A 18 4.71 -7.33 6.63
C ALA A 18 5.93 -7.19 7.54
N ARG A 19 5.98 -6.14 8.36
CA ARG A 19 7.05 -5.96 9.36
C ARG A 19 7.04 -7.07 10.41
N PHE A 20 5.88 -7.43 10.96
CA PHE A 20 5.77 -8.55 11.90
C PHE A 20 6.15 -9.89 11.26
N LYS A 21 5.62 -10.20 10.07
CA LYS A 21 5.98 -11.43 9.33
C LYS A 21 7.47 -11.49 8.97
N SER A 22 8.11 -10.35 8.72
CA SER A 22 9.56 -10.29 8.51
C SER A 22 10.33 -10.76 9.75
N LEU A 23 9.92 -10.29 10.94
CA LEU A 23 10.55 -10.67 12.21
C LEU A 23 10.35 -12.17 12.52
N GLU A 24 9.14 -12.69 12.31
CA GLU A 24 8.82 -14.11 12.49
C GLU A 24 9.64 -15.01 11.56
N LYS A 25 10.05 -14.50 10.40
CA LYS A 25 10.87 -15.21 9.40
C LYS A 25 12.34 -14.80 9.44
N TYR A 26 12.89 -14.57 10.64
CA TYR A 26 14.31 -14.24 10.87
C TYR A 26 14.81 -13.06 10.04
N GLU A 27 14.09 -11.95 10.11
CA GLU A 27 14.35 -10.73 9.34
C GLU A 27 14.36 -10.96 7.83
N ASN A 28 13.30 -11.60 7.32
CA ASN A 28 13.16 -11.80 5.88
C ASN A 28 13.20 -10.44 5.16
N LYS A 29 14.25 -10.25 4.34
CA LYS A 29 14.54 -8.99 3.66
C LYS A 29 13.41 -8.53 2.73
N LEU A 30 12.80 -9.44 1.98
CA LEU A 30 11.70 -9.09 1.06
C LEU A 30 10.51 -8.48 1.81
N LEU A 31 10.15 -9.09 2.96
CA LEU A 31 9.04 -8.61 3.78
C LEU A 31 9.37 -7.28 4.48
N LYS A 32 10.64 -7.09 4.87
CA LYS A 32 11.12 -5.82 5.41
C LYS A 32 11.06 -4.71 4.36
N ASP A 33 11.60 -4.96 3.17
CA ASP A 33 11.63 -3.99 2.07
C ASP A 33 10.20 -3.62 1.63
N LEU A 34 9.28 -4.61 1.57
CA LEU A 34 7.85 -4.38 1.36
C LEU A 34 7.27 -3.46 2.44
N ALA A 35 7.51 -3.77 3.72
CA ALA A 35 6.98 -2.97 4.82
C ALA A 35 7.42 -1.51 4.76
N GLU A 36 8.69 -1.27 4.49
CA GLU A 36 9.27 0.08 4.36
C GLU A 36 8.67 0.83 3.17
N PHE A 37 8.53 0.15 2.02
CA PHE A 37 7.95 0.75 0.83
C PHE A 37 6.46 1.08 0.99
N GLU A 38 5.65 0.18 1.55
CA GLU A 38 4.21 0.40 1.72
C GLU A 38 3.93 1.58 2.66
N MET A 39 4.75 1.78 3.71
CA MET A 39 4.63 2.95 4.57
C MET A 39 4.98 4.23 3.81
N TYR A 40 6.11 4.23 3.09
CA TYR A 40 6.52 5.37 2.26
C TYR A 40 5.43 5.74 1.24
N SER A 41 4.87 4.75 0.54
CA SER A 41 3.81 4.95 -0.43
C SER A 41 2.54 5.50 0.22
N ALA A 42 2.16 4.99 1.39
CA ALA A 42 1.03 5.53 2.17
C ALA A 42 1.23 7.00 2.54
N GLU A 43 2.43 7.39 2.97
CA GLU A 43 2.79 8.76 3.31
C GLU A 43 2.76 9.70 2.08
N ASP A 44 3.33 9.28 0.95
CA ASP A 44 3.29 10.04 -0.31
C ASP A 44 1.84 10.25 -0.79
N LEU A 45 1.01 9.20 -0.76
CA LEU A 45 -0.40 9.28 -1.12
C LEU A 45 -1.19 10.18 -0.15
N TYR A 46 -0.89 10.12 1.14
CA TYR A 46 -1.48 10.99 2.16
C TYR A 46 -1.17 12.47 1.87
N GLN A 47 0.09 12.80 1.58
CA GLN A 47 0.51 14.17 1.24
C GLN A 47 -0.18 14.67 -0.04
N ARG A 48 -0.23 13.85 -1.08
CA ARG A 48 -0.91 14.17 -2.35
C ARG A 48 -2.41 14.36 -2.17
N TYR A 49 -3.03 13.55 -1.30
CA TYR A 49 -4.44 13.67 -0.94
C TYR A 49 -4.71 15.02 -0.26
N LEU A 50 -3.89 15.41 0.72
CA LEU A 50 -4.00 16.71 1.38
C LEU A 50 -3.93 17.86 0.37
N ILE A 51 -2.96 17.81 -0.54
CA ILE A 51 -2.76 18.86 -1.55
C ILE A 51 -3.95 18.94 -2.50
N SER A 52 -4.44 17.78 -2.99
CA SER A 52 -5.46 17.75 -4.04
C SER A 52 -6.87 18.03 -3.53
N TYR A 53 -7.16 17.67 -2.27
CA TYR A 53 -8.51 17.73 -1.72
C TYR A 53 -8.65 18.69 -0.53
N ASN A 54 -7.56 19.30 -0.08
CA ASN A 54 -7.52 20.20 1.08
C ASN A 54 -8.22 19.61 2.33
N LYS A 55 -8.07 18.30 2.54
CA LYS A 55 -8.70 17.53 3.62
C LYS A 55 -7.77 16.43 4.10
N LYS A 56 -7.74 16.20 5.41
CA LYS A 56 -7.05 15.04 6.01
C LYS A 56 -7.79 13.75 5.63
N PRO A 57 -7.11 12.73 5.06
CA PRO A 57 -7.74 11.44 4.85
C PRO A 57 -8.00 10.78 6.21
N ASN A 58 -9.11 10.05 6.32
CA ASN A 58 -9.44 9.35 7.55
C ASN A 58 -8.62 8.06 7.66
N ILE A 59 -7.75 7.97 8.67
CA ILE A 59 -6.92 6.80 8.92
C ILE A 59 -7.49 6.02 10.11
N ASN A 60 -7.99 4.82 9.84
CA ASN A 60 -8.50 3.90 10.83
C ASN A 60 -8.15 2.46 10.43
N ILE A 61 -7.26 1.84 11.20
CA ILE A 61 -6.65 0.56 10.85
C ILE A 61 -7.00 -0.45 11.93
N THR A 62 -7.56 -1.58 11.51
CA THR A 62 -7.73 -2.75 12.36
C THR A 62 -6.72 -3.81 11.94
N LEU A 63 -5.90 -4.26 12.89
CA LEU A 63 -4.95 -5.34 12.68
C LEU A 63 -5.63 -6.68 13.03
N LYS A 64 -5.64 -7.57 12.05
CA LYS A 64 -5.98 -8.99 12.17
C LYS A 64 -4.85 -9.78 11.51
N ASP A 65 -4.73 -11.05 11.84
CA ASP A 65 -3.77 -11.95 11.18
C ASP A 65 -4.27 -12.31 9.77
N ASP A 66 -4.23 -11.31 8.90
CA ASP A 66 -4.67 -11.41 7.51
C ASP A 66 -3.49 -11.79 6.61
N ASP A 67 -3.78 -12.40 5.46
CA ASP A 67 -2.75 -12.71 4.47
C ASP A 67 -2.24 -11.43 3.81
N ILE A 68 -0.92 -11.22 3.88
CA ILE A 68 -0.26 -10.05 3.29
C ILE A 68 -0.33 -10.09 1.76
N VAL A 69 -0.38 -11.28 1.16
CA VAL A 69 -0.50 -11.45 -0.29
C VAL A 69 -1.88 -11.00 -0.74
N GLU A 70 -2.94 -11.45 -0.07
CA GLU A 70 -4.32 -11.04 -0.37
C GLU A 70 -4.52 -9.53 -0.18
N ILE A 71 -3.94 -8.94 0.87
CA ILE A 71 -4.00 -7.49 1.07
C ILE A 71 -3.31 -6.77 -0.10
N LEU A 72 -2.09 -7.19 -0.49
CA LEU A 72 -1.36 -6.58 -1.59
C LEU A 72 -2.09 -6.72 -2.93
N GLU A 73 -2.72 -7.86 -3.20
CA GLU A 73 -3.58 -8.04 -4.39
C GLU A 73 -4.75 -7.05 -4.42
N ASN A 74 -5.39 -6.86 -3.28
CA ASN A 74 -6.51 -5.92 -3.14
C ASN A 74 -6.05 -4.48 -3.37
N ILE A 75 -4.88 -4.10 -2.86
CA ILE A 75 -4.27 -2.78 -3.10
C ILE A 75 -4.01 -2.61 -4.61
N VAL A 76 -3.30 -3.54 -5.25
CA VAL A 76 -2.99 -3.50 -6.70
C VAL A 76 -4.25 -3.33 -7.55
N LYS A 77 -5.32 -4.05 -7.20
CA LYS A 77 -6.61 -3.95 -7.87
C LYS A 77 -7.20 -2.54 -7.72
N LYS A 78 -7.30 -2.03 -6.48
CA LYS A 78 -7.90 -0.72 -6.19
C LYS A 78 -7.11 0.41 -6.85
N GLU A 79 -5.78 0.39 -6.77
CA GLU A 79 -4.93 1.38 -7.43
C GLU A 79 -5.17 1.40 -8.94
N SER A 80 -5.23 0.23 -9.58
CA SER A 80 -5.51 0.10 -11.02
C SER A 80 -6.86 0.71 -11.42
N GLU A 81 -7.87 0.58 -10.56
CA GLU A 81 -9.20 1.15 -10.77
C GLU A 81 -9.23 2.68 -10.53
N VAL A 82 -8.55 3.14 -9.48
CA VAL A 82 -8.59 4.54 -9.02
C VAL A 82 -7.72 5.45 -9.89
N ILE A 83 -6.58 4.98 -10.42
CA ILE A 83 -5.67 5.77 -11.29
C ILE A 83 -6.42 6.47 -12.42
N LYS A 84 -7.40 5.79 -13.04
CA LYS A 84 -8.18 6.32 -14.17
C LYS A 84 -9.05 7.53 -13.80
N LYS A 85 -9.37 7.69 -12.52
CA LYS A 85 -10.32 8.69 -12.00
C LYS A 85 -9.67 9.71 -11.06
N ALA A 86 -8.45 9.46 -10.61
CA ALA A 86 -7.75 10.33 -9.65
C ALA A 86 -7.29 11.64 -10.29
N GLU A 87 -7.23 12.69 -9.48
CA GLU A 87 -6.60 13.97 -9.82
C GLU A 87 -5.12 13.79 -10.17
N PHE A 88 -4.58 14.67 -11.00
CA PHE A 88 -3.23 14.50 -11.56
C PHE A 88 -2.15 14.20 -10.51
N ILE A 89 -2.13 14.97 -9.42
CA ILE A 89 -1.11 14.84 -8.36
C ILE A 89 -1.20 13.48 -7.67
N VAL A 90 -2.42 13.04 -7.30
CA VAL A 90 -2.66 11.73 -6.68
C VAL A 90 -2.39 10.61 -7.67
N ARG A 91 -2.78 10.78 -8.93
CA ARG A 91 -2.57 9.80 -10.00
C ARG A 91 -1.10 9.46 -10.18
N GLN A 92 -0.21 10.45 -10.10
CA GLN A 92 1.23 10.23 -10.18
C GLN A 92 1.73 9.33 -9.03
N GLY A 93 1.28 9.58 -7.79
CA GLY A 93 1.62 8.74 -6.64
C GLY A 93 1.09 7.31 -6.78
N LEU A 94 -0.17 7.16 -7.21
CA LEU A 94 -0.77 5.85 -7.43
C LEU A 94 -0.07 5.04 -8.54
N ILE A 95 0.41 5.69 -9.61
CA ILE A 95 1.16 5.00 -10.68
C ILE A 95 2.50 4.46 -10.15
N HIS A 96 3.23 5.26 -9.37
CA HIS A 96 4.50 4.85 -8.79
C HIS A 96 4.29 3.68 -7.82
N SER A 97 3.30 3.82 -6.93
CA SER A 97 2.90 2.78 -5.98
C SER A 97 2.54 1.47 -6.69
N LEU A 98 1.63 1.52 -7.68
CA LEU A 98 1.17 0.33 -8.41
C LEU A 98 2.29 -0.45 -9.10
N LEU A 99 3.32 0.23 -9.59
CA LEU A 99 4.45 -0.42 -10.25
C LEU A 99 5.22 -1.30 -9.26
N GLU A 100 5.55 -0.75 -8.09
CA GLU A 100 6.30 -1.46 -7.06
C GLU A 100 5.45 -2.52 -6.35
N ASP A 101 4.18 -2.24 -6.06
CA ASP A 101 3.24 -3.20 -5.49
C ASP A 101 3.13 -4.48 -6.36
N LYS A 102 3.02 -4.30 -7.69
CA LYS A 102 3.00 -5.44 -8.63
C LYS A 102 4.30 -6.23 -8.62
N LYS A 103 5.44 -5.54 -8.48
CA LYS A 103 6.76 -6.17 -8.40
C LYS A 103 6.91 -6.97 -7.11
N TYR A 104 6.51 -6.43 -5.97
CA TYR A 104 6.47 -7.18 -4.70
C TYR A 104 5.51 -8.37 -4.78
N LEU A 105 4.33 -8.19 -5.34
CA LEU A 105 3.35 -9.26 -5.52
C LEU A 105 3.91 -10.40 -6.37
N TYR A 106 4.60 -10.07 -7.47
CA TYR A 106 5.32 -11.06 -8.27
C TYR A 106 6.33 -11.85 -7.44
N PHE A 107 7.17 -11.16 -6.65
CA PHE A 107 8.19 -11.83 -5.83
C PHE A 107 7.60 -12.68 -4.70
N LEU A 108 6.46 -12.29 -4.13
CA LEU A 108 5.78 -13.06 -3.10
C LEU A 108 5.09 -14.31 -3.67
N LYS A 109 4.56 -14.24 -4.89
CA LYS A 109 3.88 -15.37 -5.54
C LYS A 109 4.81 -16.38 -6.20
N ASN A 110 6.00 -15.94 -6.61
CA ASN A 110 6.94 -16.77 -7.38
C ASN A 110 8.18 -17.16 -6.57
N LYS A 111 8.15 -16.98 -5.25
CA LYS A 111 9.12 -17.58 -4.33
C LYS A 111 8.50 -18.82 -3.69
N ASP A 112 8.44 -19.88 -4.50
CA ASP A 112 8.44 -21.28 -4.07
C ASP A 112 9.59 -21.98 -4.80
#